data_AF-A0A3P7JIP3-F1
#
_entry.id   AF-A0A3P7JIP3-F1
#
_cell.length_a   1.000
_cell.length_b   1.000
_cell.length_c   1.000
_cell.angle_alpha   90.00
_cell.angle_beta   90.00
_cell.angle_gamma   90.00
#
_symmetry.space_group_name_H-M   'P 1'
#
loop_
_entity.id
_entity.type
_entity.pdbx_description
1 polymer ?
#
loop_
_entity_poly.entity_id
_entity_poly.type
_entity_poly.pdbx_seq_one_letter_code
_entity_poly.pdbx_strand_id
1 'polypeptide(L)'
;MIKIQPTLVENFTNKEVYVFLSYQRLPGPLAHDHDSMFHIRNLQGTNFLSVPEDHLVNKTGLFYVGIGIVDTNGKDCVRTSFLTREFLPYIHPAGIRFEVSARALTKGCYHYDNSTDHFENTANVVSIG
;
A
#
# COMPACT_ATOMS: atom_id res chain seq x y z
N MET A 1 -10.10 3.28 4.23
CA MET A 1 -8.78 3.28 4.88
C MET A 1 -8.16 1.89 4.73
N ILE A 2 -6.89 1.83 4.36
CA ILE A 2 -6.13 0.59 4.20
C ILE A 2 -5.03 0.59 5.26
N LYS A 3 -5.03 -0.42 6.13
CA LYS A 3 -3.98 -0.64 7.14
C LYS A 3 -2.96 -1.63 6.57
N ILE A 4 -1.69 -1.26 6.65
CA ILE A 4 -0.55 -2.06 6.17
C ILE A 4 0.47 -2.18 7.28
N GLN A 5 0.79 -3.43 7.63
CA GLN A 5 1.72 -3.75 8.70
C GLN A 5 2.75 -4.77 8.22
N PRO A 6 4.06 -4.45 8.24
CA PRO A 6 5.10 -5.44 8.04
C PRO A 6 5.02 -6.53 9.12
N THR A 7 5.03 -7.80 8.73
CA THR A 7 4.86 -8.94 9.68
C THR A 7 6.17 -9.51 10.20
N LEU A 8 7.30 -9.17 9.57
CA LEU A 8 8.64 -9.60 9.98
C LEU A 8 9.55 -8.39 10.15
N VAL A 9 10.47 -8.49 11.12
CA VAL A 9 11.58 -7.57 11.30
C VAL A 9 12.63 -7.87 10.24
N GLU A 10 12.28 -7.60 8.98
CA GLU A 10 13.29 -7.59 7.94
C GLU A 10 14.11 -6.30 7.99
N ASN A 11 15.36 -6.42 7.56
CA ASN A 11 16.21 -5.27 7.44
C ASN A 11 15.84 -4.49 6.16
N PHE A 12 15.10 -3.40 6.34
CA PHE A 12 14.76 -2.45 5.27
C PHE A 12 15.87 -1.43 4.99
N THR A 13 17.08 -1.62 5.51
CA THR A 13 18.21 -0.73 5.23
C THR A 13 18.47 -0.67 3.72
N ASN A 14 18.40 0.54 3.15
CA ASN A 14 18.50 0.82 1.71
C ASN A 14 17.38 0.17 0.87
N LYS A 15 16.19 0.02 1.46
CA LYS A 15 14.99 -0.41 0.75
C LYS A 15 13.89 0.64 0.90
N GLU A 16 13.24 0.96 -0.20
CA GLU A 16 12.00 1.73 -0.20
C GLU A 16 10.82 0.81 -0.50
N VAL A 17 9.70 1.01 0.20
CA VAL A 17 8.51 0.18 0.01
C VAL A 17 7.37 1.05 -0.50
N TYR A 18 6.75 0.60 -1.59
CA TYR A 18 5.65 1.27 -2.24
C TYR A 18 4.42 0.38 -2.22
N VAL A 19 3.27 1.00 -2.00
CA VAL A 19 1.97 0.35 -2.08
C VAL A 19 1.24 0.88 -3.30
N PHE A 20 0.81 -0.05 -4.14
CA PHE A 20 0.07 0.23 -5.35
C PHE A 20 -1.38 -0.17 -5.15
N LEU A 21 -2.29 0.74 -5.46
CA LEU A 21 -3.72 0.47 -5.43
C LEU A 21 -4.24 0.49 -6.86
N SER A 22 -5.02 -0.52 -7.25
CA SER A 22 -5.78 -0.44 -8.49
C SER A 22 -7.16 -1.08 -8.40
N TYR A 23 -8.10 -0.54 -9.17
CA TYR A 23 -9.48 -1.01 -9.25
C TYR A 23 -9.64 -1.83 -10.52
N GLN A 24 -10.31 -2.98 -10.40
CA GLN A 24 -10.64 -3.86 -11.53
C GLN A 24 -9.44 -4.45 -12.31
N ARG A 25 -8.21 -4.32 -11.79
CA ARG A 25 -7.00 -4.91 -12.38
C ARG A 25 -5.90 -5.13 -11.34
N LEU A 26 -4.98 -6.04 -11.64
CA LEU A 26 -3.80 -6.29 -10.81
C LEU A 26 -2.85 -5.09 -10.89
N PRO A 27 -2.44 -4.53 -9.74
CA PRO A 27 -1.57 -3.38 -9.71
C PRO A 27 -0.14 -3.80 -9.99
N GLY A 28 0.60 -2.88 -10.60
CA GLY A 28 1.99 -3.06 -10.90
C GLY A 28 2.80 -1.78 -10.66
N PRO A 29 4.13 -1.91 -10.77
CA PRO A 29 5.07 -0.85 -10.49
C PRO A 29 5.13 0.27 -11.55
N LEU A 30 4.65 0.05 -12.78
CA LEU A 30 4.61 1.10 -13.78
C LEU A 30 3.46 2.06 -13.50
N ALA A 31 3.62 3.34 -13.85
CA ALA A 31 2.62 4.37 -13.62
C ALA A 31 1.24 4.04 -14.25
N HIS A 32 1.24 3.25 -15.32
CA HIS A 32 -0.01 2.80 -15.95
C HIS A 32 -0.58 1.53 -15.33
N ASP A 33 0.13 0.82 -14.45
CA ASP A 33 -0.36 -0.43 -13.85
C ASP A 33 -1.19 -0.20 -12.58
N HIS A 34 -1.19 1.02 -12.03
CA HIS A 34 -1.91 1.34 -10.80
C HIS A 34 -2.69 2.65 -10.92
N ASP A 35 -3.62 2.87 -9.99
CA ASP A 35 -4.41 4.11 -9.91
C ASP A 35 -3.90 5.02 -8.80
N SER A 36 -3.18 4.48 -7.83
CA SER A 36 -2.51 5.25 -6.78
C SER A 36 -1.26 4.53 -6.30
N MET A 37 -0.22 5.30 -5.95
CA MET A 37 1.02 4.81 -5.38
C MET A 37 1.30 5.56 -4.07
N PHE A 38 1.61 4.82 -3.01
CA PHE A 38 1.92 5.37 -1.69
C PHE A 38 3.29 4.90 -1.25
N HIS A 39 4.14 5.83 -0.82
CA HIS A 39 5.44 5.51 -0.22
C HIS A 39 5.26 5.21 1.27
N ILE A 40 5.68 4.02 1.71
CA ILE A 40 5.61 3.57 3.09
C ILE A 40 6.84 4.06 3.86
N ARG A 41 6.62 5.03 4.75
CA ARG A 41 7.69 5.66 5.52
C ARG A 41 8.01 4.92 6.82
N ASN A 42 6.99 4.34 7.47
CA ASN A 42 7.16 3.65 8.74
C ASN A 42 7.27 2.13 8.52
N LEU A 43 8.48 1.66 8.22
CA LEU A 43 8.74 0.25 7.96
C LEU A 43 8.87 -0.61 9.23
N GLN A 44 8.77 0.00 10.41
CA GLN A 44 8.78 -0.70 11.70
C GLN A 44 7.40 -0.71 12.38
N GLY A 45 6.41 -0.03 11.80
CA GLY A 45 5.11 0.18 12.40
C GLY A 45 3.95 -0.03 11.44
N THR A 46 2.76 0.29 11.94
CA THR A 46 1.55 0.29 11.12
C THR A 46 1.49 1.55 10.27
N ASN A 47 1.08 1.40 9.00
CA ASN A 47 0.83 2.50 8.09
C ASN A 47 -0.66 2.50 7.73
N PHE A 48 -1.27 3.69 7.74
CA PHE A 48 -2.66 3.87 7.34
C PHE A 48 -2.70 4.69 6.05
N LEU A 49 -3.31 4.12 5.02
CA LEU A 49 -3.52 4.79 3.74
C LEU A 49 -4.98 5.20 3.62
N SER A 50 -5.19 6.49 3.39
CA SER A 50 -6.50 7.06 3.07
C SER A 50 -6.59 7.32 1.58
N VAL A 51 -7.67 6.87 0.95
CA VAL A 51 -8.01 7.23 -0.43
C VAL A 51 -9.17 8.22 -0.32
N PRO A 52 -8.99 9.46 -0.79
CA PRO A 52 -10.02 10.48 -0.68
C PRO A 52 -11.21 10.16 -1.62
N GLU A 53 -12.38 10.72 -1.29
CA GLU A 53 -13.65 10.37 -1.96
C GLU A 53 -13.65 10.71 -3.46
N ASP A 54 -13.03 11.82 -3.84
CA ASP A 54 -12.87 12.24 -5.23
C ASP A 54 -12.06 11.23 -6.07
N HIS A 55 -11.14 10.50 -5.44
CA HIS A 55 -10.40 9.40 -6.07
C HIS A 55 -11.20 8.10 -6.20
N LEU A 56 -12.39 8.01 -5.59
CA LEU A 56 -13.30 6.86 -5.64
C LEU A 56 -14.43 7.01 -6.67
N VAL A 57 -14.57 8.19 -7.29
CA VAL A 57 -15.63 8.44 -8.29
C VAL A 57 -15.49 7.45 -9.45
N ASN A 58 -16.59 6.75 -9.76
CA ASN A 58 -16.66 5.69 -10.78
C ASN A 58 -15.72 4.49 -10.54
N LYS A 59 -15.15 4.36 -9.33
CA LYS A 59 -14.33 3.21 -8.93
C LYS A 59 -15.15 2.29 -8.03
N THR A 60 -16.13 1.64 -8.64
CA THR A 60 -16.98 0.63 -7.99
C THR A 60 -16.42 -0.77 -8.21
N GLY A 61 -16.48 -1.62 -7.18
CA GLY A 61 -16.12 -3.04 -7.27
C GLY A 61 -14.84 -3.41 -6.52
N LEU A 62 -14.21 -4.49 -6.97
CA LEU A 62 -12.98 -5.02 -6.37
C LEU A 62 -11.81 -4.08 -6.62
N PHE A 63 -10.99 -3.90 -5.58
CA PHE A 63 -9.67 -3.28 -5.69
C PHE A 63 -8.62 -4.28 -5.24
N TYR A 64 -7.40 -4.05 -5.72
CA TYR A 64 -6.24 -4.87 -5.48
C TYR A 64 -5.14 -4.00 -4.88
N VAL A 65 -4.41 -4.57 -3.92
CA VAL A 65 -3.26 -3.93 -3.27
C VAL A 65 -2.01 -4.70 -3.68
N GLY A 66 -1.09 -4.02 -4.35
CA GLY A 66 0.25 -4.50 -4.66
C GLY A 66 1.25 -3.85 -3.72
N ILE A 67 2.32 -4.56 -3.38
CA ILE A 67 3.42 -4.03 -2.57
C ILE A 67 4.71 -4.27 -3.35
N GLY A 68 5.41 -3.19 -3.67
CA GLY A 68 6.70 -3.21 -4.33
C GLY A 68 7.80 -2.75 -3.41
N ILE A 69 9.00 -3.29 -3.62
CA ILE A 69 10.17 -2.96 -2.81
C ILE A 69 11.31 -2.66 -3.77
N VAL A 70 11.93 -1.50 -3.57
CA VAL A 70 13.03 -1.01 -4.37
C VAL A 70 14.28 -1.06 -3.50
N ASP A 71 15.27 -1.86 -3.89
CA ASP A 71 16.62 -1.80 -3.31
C ASP A 71 17.37 -0.59 -3.89
N THR A 72 17.59 0.43 -3.07
CA THR A 72 18.23 1.68 -3.49
C THR A 72 19.74 1.54 -3.68
N ASN A 73 20.34 0.42 -3.26
CA ASN A 73 21.75 0.10 -3.49
C ASN A 73 21.98 -0.78 -4.72
N GLY A 74 20.92 -1.27 -5.37
CA GLY A 74 21.00 -2.10 -6.57
C GLY A 74 21.76 -3.42 -6.38
N LYS A 75 21.87 -3.93 -5.14
CA LYS A 75 22.62 -5.15 -4.83
C LYS A 75 21.83 -6.42 -5.11
N ASP A 76 20.50 -6.34 -5.10
CA ASP A 76 19.61 -7.50 -5.26
C ASP A 76 18.95 -7.59 -6.64
N CYS A 77 19.61 -7.10 -7.69
CA CYS A 77 19.09 -7.10 -9.07
C CYS A 77 19.14 -8.49 -9.71
N VAL A 78 18.04 -9.27 -9.66
CA VAL A 78 17.88 -10.44 -10.53
C VAL A 78 17.44 -9.98 -11.92
N ARG A 79 18.29 -10.17 -12.93
CA ARG A 79 17.94 -9.94 -14.34
C ARG A 79 16.84 -10.92 -14.77
N THR A 80 15.61 -10.44 -14.92
CA THR A 80 14.57 -11.18 -15.65
C THR A 80 14.88 -11.06 -17.15
N SER A 81 15.44 -12.12 -17.74
CA SER A 81 15.64 -12.19 -19.19
C SER A 81 14.29 -12.43 -19.87
N PHE A 82 13.50 -11.37 -20.06
CA PHE A 82 12.42 -11.38 -21.04
C PHE A 82 12.63 -10.25 -22.03
N LEU A 83 12.63 -10.67 -23.29
CA LEU A 83 12.79 -9.88 -24.49
C LEU A 83 11.80 -8.70 -24.49
N THR A 84 12.28 -7.49 -24.20
CA THR A 84 11.97 -6.24 -24.93
C THR A 84 12.68 -5.08 -24.24
N ARG A 85 13.19 -4.16 -25.05
CA ARG A 85 13.86 -2.95 -24.60
C ARG A 85 12.87 -2.11 -23.77
N GLU A 86 13.34 -1.51 -22.69
CA GLU A 86 12.70 -0.44 -21.89
C GLU A 86 12.09 -0.77 -20.51
N PHE A 87 12.29 -1.95 -19.93
CA PHE A 87 11.86 -2.20 -18.54
C PHE A 87 13.01 -2.59 -17.61
N LEU A 88 13.17 -1.81 -16.53
CA LEU A 88 14.06 -2.14 -15.42
C LEU A 88 13.62 -3.48 -14.79
N PRO A 89 14.57 -4.32 -14.33
CA PRO A 89 14.24 -5.63 -13.78
C PRO A 89 13.43 -5.50 -12.49
N TYR A 90 12.27 -6.17 -12.44
CA TYR A 90 11.45 -6.27 -11.23
C TYR A 90 11.91 -7.45 -10.38
N ILE A 91 12.34 -7.15 -9.16
CA ILE A 91 12.80 -8.13 -8.18
C ILE A 91 11.63 -8.47 -7.26
N HIS A 92 11.40 -9.76 -7.03
CA HIS A 92 10.50 -10.23 -5.98
C HIS A 92 11.38 -10.59 -4.78
N PRO A 93 11.54 -9.72 -3.77
CA PRO A 93 12.32 -10.09 -2.60
C PRO A 93 11.61 -11.23 -1.87
N ALA A 94 12.28 -12.38 -1.79
CA ALA A 94 11.82 -13.51 -1.00
C ALA A 94 11.95 -13.16 0.49
N GLY A 95 10.86 -13.30 1.25
CA GLY A 95 10.88 -13.15 2.72
C GLY A 95 10.00 -12.04 3.26
N ILE A 96 9.67 -11.03 2.45
CA ILE A 96 8.93 -9.86 2.95
C ILE A 96 7.44 -10.18 2.97
N ARG A 97 6.85 -10.20 4.16
CA ARG A 97 5.42 -10.46 4.35
C ARG A 97 4.76 -9.24 4.96
N PHE A 98 3.66 -8.80 4.36
CA PHE A 98 2.81 -7.74 4.89
C PHE A 98 1.45 -8.29 5.23
N GLU A 99 0.92 -7.83 6.34
CA GLU A 99 -0.49 -7.97 6.66
C GLU A 99 -1.21 -6.74 6.12
N VAL A 100 -2.19 -6.97 5.26
CA VAL A 100 -2.99 -5.93 4.64
C VAL A 100 -4.42 -6.14 5.07
N SER A 101 -5.01 -5.11 5.68
CA SER A 101 -6.42 -5.09 6.03
C SER A 101 -7.06 -3.81 5.54
N ALA A 102 -8.26 -3.91 4.98
CA ALA A 102 -9.00 -2.76 4.48
C ALA A 102 -10.29 -2.59 5.27
N ARG A 103 -10.58 -1.33 5.64
CA ARG A 103 -11.84 -0.96 6.27
C ARG A 103 -12.47 0.19 5.50
N ALA A 104 -13.73 0.00 5.10
CA ALA A 104 -14.56 1.10 4.64
C ALA A 104 -14.89 1.99 5.84
N LEU A 105 -14.48 3.26 5.79
CA LEU A 105 -14.98 4.27 6.72
C LEU A 105 -16.26 4.81 6.09
N THR A 106 -17.42 4.48 6.68
CA THR A 106 -18.71 4.98 6.22
C THR A 106 -18.86 6.46 6.55
N LYS A 107 -19.76 7.16 5.82
CA LYS A 107 -20.04 8.59 6.02
C LYS A 107 -20.28 8.90 7.50
N GLY A 108 -19.42 9.73 8.10
CA GLY A 108 -19.42 10.07 9.52
C GLY A 108 -18.38 11.15 9.83
N CYS A 109 -18.43 11.75 11.02
CA CYS A 109 -17.41 12.70 11.45
C CYS A 109 -16.22 11.93 12.02
N TYR A 110 -15.06 12.03 11.38
CA TYR A 110 -13.81 11.44 11.86
C TYR A 110 -12.86 12.54 12.27
N HIS A 111 -12.16 12.33 13.37
CA HIS A 111 -11.05 13.16 13.79
C HIS A 111 -9.75 12.55 13.27
N TYR A 112 -8.89 13.36 12.64
CA TYR A 112 -7.55 12.93 12.24
C TYR A 112 -6.59 13.14 13.41
N ASP A 113 -6.03 12.06 13.94
CA ASP A 113 -4.97 12.11 14.94
C ASP A 113 -3.60 12.08 14.25
N ASN A 114 -2.92 13.22 14.29
CA ASN A 114 -1.61 13.39 13.68
C ASN A 114 -0.51 12.60 14.41
N SER A 115 -0.71 12.21 15.67
CA SER A 115 0.29 11.45 16.42
C SER A 115 0.37 9.98 15.99
N THR A 116 -0.74 9.43 15.51
CA THR A 116 -0.88 8.04 15.07
C THR A 116 -1.10 7.90 13.56
N ASP A 117 -1.20 9.02 12.83
CA ASP A 117 -1.52 9.09 11.39
C ASP A 117 -2.79 8.28 11.07
N HIS A 118 -3.83 8.47 11.89
CA HIS A 118 -5.02 7.63 11.88
C HIS A 118 -6.32 8.45 11.99
N PHE A 119 -7.39 7.96 11.36
CA PHE A 119 -8.73 8.53 11.47
C PHE A 119 -9.54 7.78 12.53
N GLU A 120 -9.89 8.48 13.60
CA GLU A 120 -10.71 7.92 14.68
C GLU A 120 -12.15 8.43 14.58
N ASN A 121 -13.09 7.52 14.84
CA ASN A 121 -14.47 7.91 15.09
C ASN A 121 -14.66 8.04 16.60
N THR A 122 -14.76 9.27 17.09
CA THR A 122 -14.95 9.57 18.52
C THR A 122 -16.40 9.41 18.97
N ALA A 123 -17.33 9.01 18.08
CA ALA A 123 -18.66 8.62 18.51
C ALA A 123 -18.61 7.21 19.12
N ASN A 124 -18.94 7.10 20.41
CA ASN A 124 -19.24 5.83 21.07
C ASN A 124 -20.12 4.98 20.14
N VAL A 125 -19.53 3.96 19.52
CA VAL A 125 -20.26 3.01 18.68
C VAL A 125 -21.11 2.18 19.63
N VAL A 126 -22.36 2.58 19.81
CA VAL A 126 -23.38 1.68 20.35
C VAL A 126 -23.61 0.62 19.28
N SER A 127 -23.04 -0.56 19.50
CA SER A 127 -23.38 -1.76 18.74
C SER A 127 -24.88 -2.01 18.92
N ILE A 128 -25.67 -1.78 17.88
CA ILE A 128 -27.04 -2.28 17.84
C ILE A 128 -26.92 -3.73 17.39
N GLY A 129 -27.18 -4.65 18.32
CA GLY A 129 -27.34 -6.09 18.06
C GLY A 129 -28.68 -6.42 17.44
#